data_AF-A0A920K919-F1
#
_entry.id   AF-A0A920K919-F1
#
_cell.length_a   1.000
_cell.length_b   1.000
_cell.length_c   1.000
_cell.angle_alpha   90.00
_cell.angle_beta   90.00
_cell.angle_gamma   90.00
#
_symmetry.space_group_name_H-M   'P 1'
#
loop_
_entity.id
_entity.type
_entity.pdbx_description
1 polymer ?
#
loop_
_entity_poly.entity_id
_entity_poly.type
_entity_poly.pdbx_seq_one_letter_code
_entity_poly.pdbx_strand_id
1 'polypeptide(L)'
;MVNLLSGLLDEGAGDFTSEEFQKELNENSISMSFSASRDNFEGSLVTLTETFDVAVELLSLAINKPRFDPEPLNRVKDQVVSSIRSSEEKPNNLVGRVWWKGAFGAHPYGFPKRGTEASIGKITRADLQEMKKNLFAKDNLIIES
;
A
#
# COMPACT_ATOMS: atom_id res chain seq x y z
N MET A 1 -6.91 -3.42 -3.28
CA MET A 1 -7.02 -1.96 -3.08
C MET A 1 -6.13 -1.48 -1.95
N VAL A 2 -6.28 -1.97 -0.71
CA VAL A 2 -5.42 -1.53 0.42
C VAL A 2 -3.92 -1.84 0.18
N ASN A 3 -3.60 -2.92 -0.53
CA ASN A 3 -2.22 -3.23 -0.96
C ASN A 3 -1.61 -2.21 -1.95
N LEU A 4 -2.45 -1.54 -2.76
CA LEU A 4 -1.97 -0.50 -3.67
C LEU A 4 -1.60 0.75 -2.89
N LEU A 5 -2.40 1.10 -1.88
CA LEU A 5 -2.10 2.20 -0.97
C LEU A 5 -0.80 1.93 -0.20
N SER A 6 -0.63 0.72 0.38
CA SER A 6 0.57 0.42 1.19
C SER A 6 1.86 0.51 0.37
N GLY A 7 1.88 -0.03 -0.86
CA GLY A 7 3.05 0.06 -1.74
C GLY A 7 3.27 1.42 -2.40
N LEU A 8 2.51 2.45 -2.01
CA LEU A 8 2.65 3.82 -2.51
C LEU A 8 3.01 4.82 -1.41
N LEU A 9 3.04 4.40 -0.14
CA LEU A 9 3.35 5.28 0.98
C LEU A 9 4.85 5.58 1.09
N ASP A 10 5.69 4.71 0.55
CA ASP A 10 7.15 4.85 0.44
C ASP A 10 7.62 5.29 -0.96
N GLU A 11 6.69 5.54 -1.88
CA GLU A 11 6.94 5.99 -3.26
C GLU A 11 7.02 7.53 -3.37
N GLY A 12 7.56 8.17 -2.34
CA GLY A 12 7.75 9.62 -2.25
C GLY A 12 6.76 10.31 -1.30
N ALA A 13 7.28 11.29 -0.56
CA ALA A 13 6.53 11.98 0.48
C ALA A 13 6.98 13.44 0.66
N GLY A 14 6.02 14.33 0.98
CA GLY A 14 6.28 15.75 1.08
C GLY A 14 6.87 16.30 -0.22
N ASP A 15 8.03 16.94 -0.11
CA ASP A 15 8.74 17.53 -1.24
C ASP A 15 9.67 16.53 -1.96
N PHE A 16 9.90 15.35 -1.38
CA PHE A 16 10.76 14.31 -1.94
C PHE A 16 10.03 13.47 -2.98
N THR A 17 10.53 13.44 -4.21
CA THR A 17 10.12 12.45 -5.23
C THR A 17 10.39 11.01 -4.75
N SER A 18 9.86 10.01 -5.45
CA SER A 18 10.13 8.59 -5.15
C SER A 18 11.64 8.32 -5.07
N GLU A 19 12.42 8.79 -6.05
CA GLU A 19 13.88 8.58 -6.08
C GLU A 19 14.60 9.28 -4.92
N GLU A 20 14.25 10.54 -4.63
CA GLU A 20 14.87 11.29 -3.54
C GLU A 20 14.52 10.69 -2.17
N PHE A 21 13.28 10.26 -1.98
CA PHE A 21 12.83 9.64 -0.73
C PHE A 21 13.54 8.31 -0.49
N GLN A 22 13.63 7.46 -1.53
CA GLN A 22 14.37 6.20 -1.46
C GLN A 22 15.87 6.42 -1.25
N LYS A 23 16.44 7.48 -1.85
CA LYS A 23 17.83 7.86 -1.61
C LYS A 23 18.07 8.24 -0.15
N GLU A 24 17.21 9.08 0.43
CA GLU A 24 17.32 9.52 1.82
C GLU A 24 17.25 8.33 2.80
N LEU A 25 16.34 7.38 2.55
CA LEU A 25 16.25 6.14 3.33
C LEU A 25 17.57 5.35 3.26
N ASN A 26 18.11 5.16 2.06
CA ASN A 26 19.33 4.38 1.85
C ASN A 26 20.58 5.05 2.47
N GLU A 27 20.74 6.36 2.31
CA GLU A 27 21.90 7.10 2.83
C GLU A 27 21.96 7.06 4.36
N ASN A 28 20.80 6.99 5.02
CA ASN A 28 20.68 6.93 6.48
C ASN A 28 20.53 5.48 7.03
N SER A 29 20.70 4.45 6.17
CA SER A 29 20.52 3.04 6.54
C SER A 29 19.14 2.73 7.17
N ILE A 30 18.11 3.38 6.65
CA ILE A 30 16.72 3.23 7.08
C ILE A 30 16.01 2.26 6.13
N SER A 31 15.39 1.23 6.68
CA SER A 31 14.46 0.37 5.97
C SER A 31 13.04 0.70 6.44
N MET A 32 12.17 1.06 5.49
CA MET A 32 10.78 1.37 5.73
C MET A 32 9.91 0.52 4.81
N SER A 33 8.84 -0.05 5.34
CA SER A 33 7.87 -0.77 4.52
C SER A 33 6.47 -0.67 5.11
N PHE A 34 5.46 -0.77 4.26
CA PHE A 34 4.07 -0.81 4.67
C PHE A 34 3.37 -2.02 4.08
N SER A 35 2.54 -2.65 4.89
CA SER A 35 1.70 -3.75 4.49
C SER A 35 0.26 -3.51 4.93
N ALA A 36 -0.66 -4.08 4.15
CA ALA A 36 -2.07 -3.92 4.35
C ALA A 36 -2.79 -5.25 4.15
N SER A 37 -3.69 -5.58 5.08
CA SER A 37 -4.63 -6.68 4.93
C SER A 37 -6.08 -6.17 4.99
N ARG A 38 -7.06 -7.08 5.10
CA ARG A 38 -8.47 -6.68 5.27
C ARG A 38 -8.72 -6.06 6.65
N ASP A 39 -7.96 -6.51 7.64
CA ASP A 39 -8.28 -6.31 9.05
C ASP A 39 -7.19 -5.51 9.78
N ASN A 40 -6.01 -5.35 9.17
CA ASN A 40 -4.91 -4.53 9.71
C ASN A 40 -4.19 -3.73 8.61
N PHE A 41 -3.51 -2.67 9.07
CA PHE A 41 -2.49 -1.96 8.33
C PHE A 41 -1.27 -1.89 9.24
N GLU A 42 -0.11 -2.22 8.72
CA GLU A 42 1.14 -2.35 9.47
C GLU A 42 2.24 -1.59 8.73
N GLY A 43 3.04 -0.83 9.47
CA GLY A 43 4.26 -0.20 8.98
C GLY A 43 5.44 -0.72 9.79
N SER A 44 6.57 -0.99 9.13
CA SER A 44 7.82 -1.38 9.77
C SER A 44 8.89 -0.35 9.46
N LEU A 45 9.63 0.07 10.49
CA LEU A 45 10.75 0.99 10.40
C LEU A 45 11.94 0.37 11.13
N VAL A 46 13.05 0.20 10.42
CA VAL A 46 14.32 -0.30 10.98
C VAL A 46 15.41 0.70 10.65
N THR A 47 16.18 1.10 11.66
CA THR A 47 17.20 2.15 11.54
C THR A 47 18.28 1.99 12.62
N LEU A 48 19.37 2.75 12.51
CA LEU A 48 20.39 2.87 13.54
C LEU A 48 19.93 3.86 14.62
N THR A 49 20.39 3.68 15.86
CA THR A 49 20.06 4.63 16.95
C THR A 49 20.44 6.08 16.60
N GLU A 50 21.52 6.26 15.86
CA GLU A 50 22.03 7.57 15.43
C GLU A 50 21.14 8.25 14.38
N THR A 51 20.37 7.48 13.60
CA THR A 51 19.50 7.99 12.53
C THR A 51 18.00 7.87 12.86
N PHE A 52 17.68 7.55 14.12
CA PHE A 52 16.31 7.36 14.59
C PHE A 52 15.41 8.57 14.36
N ASP A 53 15.88 9.78 14.69
CA ASP A 53 15.09 11.01 14.54
C ASP A 53 14.75 11.28 13.06
N VAL A 54 15.72 11.06 12.16
CA VAL A 54 15.52 11.17 10.70
C VAL A 54 14.51 10.14 10.22
N ALA A 55 14.62 8.90 10.71
CA ALA A 55 13.72 7.82 10.34
C ALA A 55 12.27 8.10 10.75
N VAL A 56 12.06 8.66 11.95
CA VAL A 56 10.73 9.07 12.42
C VAL A 56 10.18 10.24 11.61
N GLU A 57 11.02 11.21 11.21
CA GLU A 57 10.61 12.30 10.34
C GLU A 57 10.15 11.81 8.97
N LEU A 58 10.92 10.93 8.33
CA LEU A 58 10.56 10.34 7.04
C LEU A 58 9.29 9.50 7.14
N LEU A 59 9.11 8.74 8.23
CA LEU A 59 7.87 8.00 8.50
C LEU A 59 6.67 8.94 8.62
N SER A 60 6.84 10.06 9.35
CA SER A 60 5.80 11.07 9.48
C SER A 60 5.43 11.67 8.13
N LEU A 61 6.40 11.95 7.25
CA LEU A 61 6.14 12.42 5.89
C LEU A 61 5.38 11.37 5.06
N ALA A 62 5.83 10.11 5.06
CA ALA A 62 5.20 9.02 4.32
C ALA A 62 3.73 8.83 4.70
N ILE A 63 3.40 8.90 5.98
CA ILE A 63 2.03 8.75 6.47
C ILE A 63 1.19 10.00 6.21
N ASN A 64 1.74 11.20 6.46
CA ASN A 64 0.94 12.42 6.45
C ASN A 64 0.81 13.03 5.06
N LYS A 65 1.88 13.01 4.27
CA LYS A 65 2.02 13.70 2.98
C LYS A 65 2.53 12.79 1.86
N PRO A 66 1.97 11.58 1.64
CA PRO A 66 2.37 10.76 0.49
C PRO A 66 2.03 11.48 -0.82
N ARG A 67 2.93 11.43 -1.79
CA ARG A 67 2.78 12.21 -3.03
C ARG A 67 1.79 11.61 -4.01
N PHE A 68 1.80 10.28 -4.14
CA PHE A 68 1.00 9.54 -5.12
C PHE A 68 1.20 10.08 -6.55
N ASP A 69 2.46 10.28 -6.93
CA ASP A 69 2.81 10.80 -8.25
C ASP A 69 2.34 9.83 -9.36
N PRO A 70 2.00 10.33 -10.57
CA PRO A 70 1.40 9.49 -11.61
C PRO A 70 2.30 8.34 -12.09
N GLU A 71 3.61 8.56 -12.18
CA GLU A 71 4.54 7.52 -12.63
C GLU A 71 4.62 6.36 -11.63
N PRO A 72 4.92 6.59 -10.33
CA PRO A 72 4.90 5.49 -9.34
C PRO A 72 3.53 4.83 -9.22
N LEU A 73 2.44 5.60 -9.28
CA LEU A 73 1.08 5.05 -9.26
C LEU A 73 0.85 4.03 -10.38
N ASN A 74 1.20 4.37 -11.61
CA ASN A 74 1.01 3.47 -12.75
C ASN A 74 1.93 2.25 -12.63
N ARG A 75 3.18 2.44 -12.22
CA ARG A 75 4.13 1.35 -11.99
C ARG A 75 3.63 0.35 -10.96
N VAL A 76 3.17 0.81 -9.79
CA VAL A 76 2.66 -0.08 -8.74
C VAL A 76 1.35 -0.75 -9.16
N LYS A 77 0.47 -0.07 -9.92
CA LYS A 77 -0.70 -0.71 -10.52
C LYS A 77 -0.31 -1.89 -11.42
N ASP A 78 0.67 -1.71 -12.29
CA ASP A 78 1.13 -2.76 -13.21
C ASP A 78 1.74 -3.96 -12.47
N GLN A 79 2.49 -3.70 -11.39
CA GLN A 79 3.00 -4.75 -10.49
C GLN A 79 1.87 -5.53 -9.81
N VAL A 80 0.84 -4.83 -9.32
CA VAL A 80 -0.34 -5.46 -8.70
C VAL A 80 -1.12 -6.28 -9.72
N VAL A 81 -1.34 -5.77 -10.94
CA VAL A 81 -2.01 -6.51 -12.03
C VAL A 81 -1.22 -7.76 -12.40
N SER A 82 0.11 -7.66 -12.51
CA SER A 82 0.98 -8.80 -12.79
C SER A 82 0.89 -9.86 -11.69
N SER A 83 0.86 -9.45 -10.41
CA SER A 83 0.66 -10.35 -9.26
C SER A 83 -0.71 -11.02 -9.28
N ILE A 84 -1.76 -10.31 -9.71
CA ILE A 84 -3.10 -10.88 -9.88
C ILE A 84 -3.11 -11.95 -10.97
N ARG A 85 -2.57 -11.64 -12.16
CA ARG A 85 -2.50 -12.59 -13.29
C ARG A 85 -1.73 -13.86 -12.92
N SER A 86 -0.56 -13.72 -12.30
CA SER A 86 0.22 -14.87 -11.81
C SER A 86 -0.54 -15.69 -10.76
N SER A 87 -1.39 -15.06 -9.94
CA SER A 87 -2.23 -15.78 -8.98
C SER A 87 -3.40 -16.55 -9.64
N GLU A 88 -3.85 -16.11 -10.81
CA GLU A 88 -4.94 -16.74 -11.60
C GLU A 88 -4.51 -18.00 -12.31
N GLU A 89 -3.23 -18.09 -12.67
CA GLU A 89 -2.62 -19.29 -13.26
C GLU A 89 -2.54 -20.46 -12.26
N LYS A 90 -2.83 -20.24 -10.96
CA LYS A 90 -2.86 -21.29 -9.93
C LYS A 90 -4.27 -21.87 -9.75
N PRO A 91 -4.51 -23.17 -10.05
CA PRO A 91 -5.85 -23.79 -10.03
C PRO A 91 -6.64 -23.61 -8.71
N ASN A 92 -5.95 -23.65 -7.57
CA ASN A 92 -6.57 -23.53 -6.24
C ASN A 92 -7.18 -22.13 -5.98
N ASN A 93 -6.71 -21.08 -6.64
CA ASN A 93 -7.22 -19.71 -6.46
C ASN A 93 -8.50 -19.46 -7.27
N LEU A 94 -8.70 -20.20 -8.37
CA LEU A 94 -9.91 -20.13 -9.18
C LEU A 94 -11.13 -20.65 -8.39
N VAL A 95 -10.94 -21.76 -7.68
CA VAL A 95 -11.97 -22.41 -6.85
C VAL A 95 -12.40 -21.49 -5.70
N GLY A 96 -11.44 -20.89 -5.00
CA GLY A 96 -11.75 -19.92 -3.94
C GLY A 96 -12.56 -18.73 -4.45
N ARG A 97 -12.21 -18.18 -5.61
CA ARG A 97 -12.89 -17.01 -6.17
C ARG A 97 -14.33 -17.30 -6.60
N VAL A 98 -14.57 -18.45 -7.23
CA VAL A 98 -15.92 -18.91 -7.60
C VAL A 98 -16.75 -19.19 -6.34
N TRP A 99 -16.16 -19.80 -5.32
CA TRP A 99 -16.83 -20.03 -4.04
C TRP A 99 -17.21 -18.73 -3.32
N TRP A 100 -16.29 -17.76 -3.20
CA TRP A 100 -16.59 -16.45 -2.59
C TRP A 100 -17.64 -15.65 -3.38
N LYS A 101 -17.57 -15.67 -4.72
CA LYS A 101 -18.58 -15.01 -5.57
C LYS A 101 -19.95 -15.70 -5.48
N GLY A 102 -19.98 -17.02 -5.42
CA GLY A 102 -21.21 -17.81 -5.26
C GLY A 102 -21.84 -17.70 -3.87
N ALA A 103 -21.01 -17.65 -2.82
CA ALA A 103 -21.46 -17.59 -1.43
C ALA A 103 -21.88 -16.17 -0.98
N PHE A 104 -21.25 -15.11 -1.51
CA PHE A 104 -21.44 -13.75 -1.01
C PHE A 104 -22.00 -12.75 -2.05
N GLY A 105 -22.19 -13.15 -3.31
CA GLY A 105 -22.83 -12.31 -4.33
C GLY A 105 -22.19 -10.92 -4.46
N ALA A 106 -22.99 -9.86 -4.27
CA ALA A 106 -22.55 -8.46 -4.32
C ALA A 106 -22.01 -7.89 -2.99
N HIS A 107 -21.90 -8.72 -1.95
CA HIS A 107 -21.39 -8.31 -0.64
C HIS A 107 -19.88 -7.97 -0.71
N PRO A 108 -19.33 -7.07 0.15
CA PRO A 108 -17.90 -6.74 0.20
C PRO A 108 -16.91 -7.93 0.32
N TYR A 109 -17.41 -9.08 0.78
CA TYR A 109 -16.66 -10.35 0.84
C TYR A 109 -16.65 -11.15 -0.47
N GLY A 110 -17.59 -10.89 -1.39
CA GLY A 110 -17.61 -11.46 -2.74
C GLY A 110 -16.55 -10.87 -3.68
N PHE A 111 -15.92 -9.75 -3.29
CA PHE A 111 -14.83 -9.13 -4.06
C PHE A 111 -13.46 -9.68 -3.66
N PRO A 112 -12.55 -9.95 -4.62
CA PRO A 112 -11.18 -10.38 -4.32
C PRO A 112 -10.45 -9.38 -3.42
N LYS A 113 -9.68 -9.86 -2.42
CA LYS A 113 -8.87 -9.01 -1.51
C LYS A 113 -8.01 -7.98 -2.26
N ARG A 114 -7.46 -8.39 -3.41
CA ARG A 114 -6.57 -7.56 -4.24
C ARG A 114 -7.33 -6.63 -5.19
N GLY A 115 -8.63 -6.82 -5.40
CA GLY A 115 -9.39 -6.23 -6.50
C GLY A 115 -9.32 -7.09 -7.77
N THR A 116 -10.00 -6.65 -8.82
CA THR A 116 -9.84 -7.14 -10.19
C THR A 116 -8.96 -6.20 -11.00
N GLU A 117 -8.37 -6.67 -12.10
CA GLU A 117 -7.61 -5.82 -13.04
C GLU A 117 -8.42 -4.56 -13.44
N ALA A 118 -9.70 -4.75 -13.78
CA ALA A 118 -10.61 -3.66 -14.11
C ALA A 118 -10.85 -2.66 -12.95
N SER A 119 -10.83 -3.13 -11.69
CA SER A 119 -10.95 -2.23 -10.54
C SER A 119 -9.65 -1.48 -10.26
N ILE A 120 -8.48 -2.12 -10.42
CA ILE A 120 -7.17 -1.49 -10.20
C ILE A 120 -6.90 -0.39 -11.24
N GLY A 121 -7.25 -0.64 -12.51
CA GLY A 121 -7.08 0.36 -13.58
C GLY A 121 -7.85 1.66 -13.34
N LYS A 122 -9.00 1.59 -12.65
CA LYS A 122 -9.87 2.74 -12.38
C LYS A 122 -9.44 3.60 -11.18
N ILE A 123 -8.52 3.12 -10.34
CA ILE A 123 -8.11 3.85 -9.12
C ILE A 123 -7.40 5.13 -9.50
N THR A 124 -7.84 6.25 -8.95
CA THR A 124 -7.25 7.58 -9.13
C THR A 124 -6.45 7.99 -7.90
N ARG A 125 -5.67 9.07 -8.05
CA ARG A 125 -4.97 9.70 -6.92
C ARG A 125 -5.95 10.18 -5.83
N ALA A 126 -7.12 10.68 -6.23
CA ALA A 126 -8.16 11.13 -5.29
C ALA A 126 -8.68 9.96 -4.44
N ASP A 127 -8.90 8.80 -5.06
CA ASP A 127 -9.33 7.59 -4.35
C ASP A 127 -8.28 7.18 -3.29
N LEU A 128 -6.98 7.29 -3.61
CA LEU A 128 -5.90 6.98 -2.67
C LEU A 128 -5.86 7.95 -1.48
N GLN A 129 -6.09 9.24 -1.72
CA GLN A 129 -6.18 10.24 -0.65
C GLN A 129 -7.37 9.97 0.27
N GLU A 130 -8.51 9.59 -0.29
CA GLU A 130 -9.70 9.21 0.49
C GLU A 130 -9.46 7.92 1.28
N MET A 131 -8.87 6.90 0.67
CA MET A 131 -8.49 5.66 1.35
C MET A 131 -7.52 5.92 2.50
N LYS A 132 -6.50 6.76 2.28
CA LYS A 132 -5.55 7.20 3.32
C LYS A 132 -6.29 7.86 4.48
N LYS A 133 -7.18 8.81 4.18
CA LYS A 133 -7.98 9.50 5.21
C LYS A 133 -8.81 8.50 6.02
N ASN A 134 -9.49 7.58 5.37
CA ASN A 134 -10.36 6.59 6.04
C ASN A 134 -9.57 5.56 6.86
N LEU A 135 -8.33 5.26 6.46
CA LEU A 135 -7.47 4.32 7.16
C LEU A 135 -6.90 4.92 8.45
N PHE A 136 -6.38 6.15 8.36
CA PHE A 136 -5.76 6.83 9.51
C PHE A 136 -6.74 7.64 10.37
N ALA A 137 -8.00 7.81 9.95
CA ALA A 137 -9.05 8.41 10.79
C ALA A 137 -9.64 7.42 11.82
N LYS A 138 -9.30 6.14 11.74
CA LYS A 138 -9.61 5.18 12.80
C LYS A 138 -8.51 5.33 13.84
N ASP A 139 -8.86 5.70 15.07
CA ASP A 139 -7.96 6.00 16.21
C ASP A 139 -7.13 4.78 16.71
N ASN A 140 -6.66 3.92 15.82
CA ASN A 140 -6.06 2.62 16.10
C ASN A 140 -4.59 2.52 15.65
N LEU A 141 -3.89 3.65 15.46
CA LEU A 141 -2.44 3.61 15.18
C LEU A 141 -1.69 3.35 16.48
N ILE A 142 -1.11 2.16 16.59
CA ILE A 142 -0.24 1.77 17.71
C ILE A 142 1.20 1.80 17.20
N ILE A 143 2.07 2.51 17.92
CA ILE A 143 3.52 2.52 17.66
C ILE A 143 4.15 1.65 18.74
N GLU A 144 4.80 0.56 18.33
CA GLU A 144 5.57 -0.33 19.20
C GLU A 144 7.04 -0.25 18.81
N SER A 145 7.94 -0.22 19.80
CA SER A 145 9.39 -0.05 19.66
C SER A 145 10.16 -1.31 20.05
#